data_AF-A0AAV5B8A1-F1
#
_entry.id   AF-A0AAV5B8A1-F1
#
_cell.length_a   1.000
_cell.length_b   1.000
_cell.length_c   1.000
_cell.angle_alpha   90.00
_cell.angle_beta   90.00
_cell.angle_gamma   90.00
#
_symmetry.space_group_name_H-M   'P 1'
#
loop_
_entity.id
_entity.type
_entity.pdbx_description
1 polymer ?
#
loop_
_entity_poly.entity_id
_entity_poly.type
_entity_poly.pdbx_seq_one_letter_code
_entity_poly.pdbx_strand_id
1 'polypeptide(L)'
;MHTLTLKLETNDAQEHELDKRFRVMCHIHNVLVKRSIKLLGRLSHDTSYQALKTNYLHSGKEEKKALSAQMKSFRESIGLSEYGLQSYIKVCGRKYKKLVSSSQVQKEATRVWKGVEKAMSLS
;
A
#
# COMPACT_ATOMS: atom_id res chain seq x y z
N MET A 1 -7.17 -30.61 -14.13
CA MET A 1 -7.01 -29.53 -15.12
C MET A 1 -5.54 -29.42 -15.47
N HIS A 2 -5.17 -29.63 -16.73
CA HIS A 2 -3.82 -29.34 -17.21
C HIS A 2 -3.85 -27.98 -17.90
N THR A 3 -3.03 -27.03 -17.43
CA THR A 3 -2.92 -25.70 -18.02
C THR A 3 -1.68 -25.67 -18.91
N LEU A 4 -1.89 -25.59 -20.22
CA LEU A 4 -0.81 -25.32 -21.17
C LEU A 4 -0.36 -23.87 -21.00
N THR A 5 0.93 -23.66 -20.80
CA THR A 5 1.56 -22.34 -20.76
C THR A 5 2.43 -22.20 -22.01
N LEU A 6 2.04 -21.30 -22.91
CA LEU A 6 2.79 -21.00 -24.13
C LEU A 6 3.55 -19.69 -23.94
N LYS A 7 4.73 -19.59 -24.58
CA LYS A 7 5.50 -18.35 -24.60
C LYS A 7 4.73 -17.28 -25.37
N LEU A 8 4.70 -16.06 -24.83
CA LEU A 8 4.12 -14.92 -25.51
C LEU A 8 5.13 -14.42 -26.55
N GLU A 9 4.83 -14.62 -27.83
CA GLU A 9 5.58 -14.03 -28.93
C GLU A 9 5.04 -12.61 -29.20
N THR A 10 5.91 -11.61 -29.13
CA THR A 10 5.61 -10.18 -29.30
C THR A 10 6.39 -9.59 -30.47
N ASN A 11 5.81 -8.58 -31.14
CA ASN A 11 6.56 -7.72 -32.06
C ASN A 11 7.02 -6.42 -31.36
N ASP A 12 7.93 -5.68 -31.99
CA ASP A 12 8.52 -4.45 -31.44
C ASP A 12 7.48 -3.42 -30.96
N ALA A 13 6.38 -3.25 -31.69
CA ALA A 13 5.33 -2.31 -31.33
C ALA A 13 4.56 -2.75 -30.07
N GLN A 14 4.30 -4.06 -29.94
CA GLN A 14 3.67 -4.63 -28.75
C GLN A 14 4.59 -4.55 -27.54
N GLU A 15 5.89 -4.82 -27.71
CA GLU A 15 6.89 -4.68 -26.66
C GLU A 15 6.97 -3.24 -26.15
N HIS A 16 6.99 -2.26 -27.07
CA HIS A 16 7.01 -0.86 -26.70
C HIS A 16 5.77 -0.44 -25.89
N GLU A 17 4.59 -0.92 -26.28
CA GLU A 17 3.34 -0.65 -25.55
C GLU A 17 3.34 -1.31 -24.16
N LEU A 18 3.84 -2.54 -24.04
CA LEU A 18 4.00 -3.22 -22.76
C LEU A 18 4.98 -2.49 -21.84
N ASP A 19 6.16 -2.12 -22.34
CA ASP A 19 7.18 -1.38 -21.59
C ASP A 19 6.61 -0.06 -21.04
N LYS A 20 5.88 0.69 -21.87
CA LYS A 20 5.22 1.92 -21.44
C LYS A 20 4.26 1.70 -20.27
N ARG A 21 3.45 0.64 -20.32
CA ARG A 21 2.51 0.30 -19.23
C ARG A 21 3.24 -0.16 -17.99
N PHE A 22 4.28 -0.97 -18.12
CA PHE A 22 5.10 -1.42 -16.98
C PHE A 22 5.79 -0.26 -16.30
N ARG A 23 6.41 0.66 -17.05
CA ARG A 23 7.05 1.87 -16.48
C ARG A 23 6.06 2.71 -15.67
N VAL A 24 4.85 2.89 -16.18
CA VAL A 24 3.80 3.60 -15.44
C VAL A 24 3.42 2.87 -14.16
N MET A 25 3.27 1.54 -14.21
CA MET A 25 2.98 0.75 -13.01
C MET A 25 4.11 0.84 -11.98
N CYS A 26 5.36 0.73 -12.40
CA CYS A 26 6.53 0.92 -11.53
C CYS A 26 6.55 2.31 -10.89
N HIS A 27 6.22 3.36 -11.66
CA HIS A 27 6.10 4.71 -11.12
C HIS A 27 5.00 4.80 -10.05
N ILE A 28 3.82 4.23 -10.31
CA ILE A 28 2.71 4.18 -9.35
C ILE A 28 3.13 3.45 -8.07
N HIS A 29 3.80 2.31 -8.20
CA HIS A 29 4.35 1.55 -7.08
C HIS A 29 5.29 2.42 -6.23
N ASN A 30 6.26 3.08 -6.87
CA ASN A 30 7.23 3.92 -6.16
C ASN A 30 6.59 5.13 -5.46
N VAL A 31 5.56 5.73 -6.08
CA VAL A 31 4.78 6.81 -5.45
C VAL A 31 4.08 6.31 -4.19
N LEU A 32 3.48 5.12 -4.25
CA LEU A 32 2.84 4.47 -3.10
C LEU A 32 3.85 4.15 -1.99
N VAL A 33 4.98 3.51 -2.33
CA VAL A 33 6.04 3.18 -1.37
C VAL A 33 6.57 4.44 -0.67
N LYS A 34 6.87 5.49 -1.42
CA LYS A 34 7.34 6.77 -0.86
C LYS A 34 6.31 7.39 0.09
N ARG A 35 5.01 7.34 -0.27
CA ARG A 35 3.93 7.82 0.60
C ARG A 35 3.85 6.99 1.87
N SER A 36 3.89 5.68 1.77
CA SER A 36 3.84 4.76 2.91
C SER A 36 5.00 4.96 3.87
N ILE A 37 6.23 5.08 3.38
CA ILE A 37 7.41 5.36 4.20
C ILE A 37 7.24 6.69 4.96
N LYS A 38 6.75 7.75 4.29
CA LYS A 38 6.48 9.03 4.95
C LYS A 38 5.41 8.90 6.05
N LEU A 39 4.35 8.13 5.82
CA LEU A 39 3.31 7.89 6.81
C LEU A 39 3.83 7.08 8.01
N LEU A 40 4.63 6.05 7.76
CA LEU A 40 5.29 5.26 8.82
C LEU A 40 6.27 6.13 9.62
N GLY A 41 7.06 6.98 8.96
CA GLY A 41 7.93 7.92 9.64
C GLY A 41 7.15 8.94 10.48
N ARG A 42 6.01 9.44 9.99
CA ARG A 42 5.14 10.30 10.81
C ARG A 42 4.60 9.54 12.03
N LEU A 43 4.14 8.30 11.83
CA LEU A 43 3.63 7.44 12.88
C LEU A 43 4.68 7.15 13.96
N SER A 44 5.95 6.94 13.55
CA SER A 44 7.04 6.64 14.47
C SER A 44 7.44 7.84 15.35
N HIS A 45 7.29 9.07 14.86
CA HIS A 45 7.62 10.28 15.61
C HIS A 45 6.43 10.87 16.38
N ASP A 46 5.22 10.34 16.19
CA ASP A 46 4.03 10.84 16.86
C ASP A 46 4.01 10.38 18.33
N THR A 47 4.12 11.34 19.25
CA THR A 47 4.18 11.09 20.69
C THR A 47 2.91 10.43 21.23
N SER A 48 1.74 10.77 20.67
CA SER A 48 0.47 10.18 21.08
C SER A 48 0.40 8.72 20.66
N TYR A 49 0.83 8.42 19.45
CA TYR A 49 0.91 7.04 18.97
C TYR A 49 1.93 6.20 19.75
N GLN A 50 3.09 6.76 20.10
CA GLN A 50 4.08 6.07 20.91
C GLN A 50 3.57 5.79 22.33
N ALA A 51 2.86 6.73 22.95
CA ALA A 51 2.21 6.49 24.24
C ALA A 51 1.19 5.35 24.16
N LEU A 52 0.37 5.31 23.10
CA LEU A 52 -0.56 4.20 22.84
C LEU A 52 0.17 2.86 22.65
N LYS A 53 1.27 2.84 21.90
CA LYS A 53 2.09 1.62 21.71
C LYS A 53 2.71 1.16 23.03
N THR A 54 3.22 2.07 23.86
CA THR A 54 3.76 1.74 25.18
C THR A 54 2.68 1.17 26.11
N ASN A 55 1.51 1.79 26.16
CA ASN A 55 0.38 1.27 26.94
C ASN A 55 -0.07 -0.11 26.45
N TYR A 56 -0.04 -0.34 25.13
CA TYR A 56 -0.37 -1.64 24.55
C TYR A 56 0.62 -2.73 24.98
N LEU A 57 1.91 -2.42 25.09
CA LEU A 57 2.93 -3.39 25.52
C LEU A 57 2.75 -3.82 26.98
N HIS A 58 2.38 -2.89 27.86
CA HIS A 58 2.28 -3.11 29.32
C HIS A 58 0.87 -3.52 29.80
N SER A 59 -0.11 -3.60 28.89
CA SER A 59 -1.51 -3.88 29.24
C SER A 59 -1.89 -5.36 29.23
N GLY A 60 -2.96 -5.67 29.97
CA GLY A 60 -3.58 -6.99 30.00
C GLY A 60 -4.35 -7.32 28.71
N LYS A 61 -4.79 -8.57 28.56
CA LYS A 61 -5.45 -9.08 27.35
C LYS A 61 -6.71 -8.28 26.95
N GLU A 62 -7.49 -7.82 27.92
CA GLU A 62 -8.71 -7.05 27.68
C GLU A 62 -8.43 -5.63 27.19
N GLU A 63 -7.53 -4.92 27.87
CA GLU A 63 -7.08 -3.56 27.53
C GLU A 63 -6.39 -3.50 26.17
N LYS A 64 -5.62 -4.53 25.81
CA LYS A 64 -4.97 -4.66 24.50
C LYS A 64 -5.97 -4.60 23.34
N LYS A 65 -7.19 -5.09 23.51
CA LYS A 65 -8.23 -5.04 22.47
C LYS A 65 -8.67 -3.60 22.21
N ALA A 66 -8.91 -2.84 23.28
CA ALA A 66 -9.30 -1.43 23.18
C ALA A 66 -8.15 -0.57 22.60
N LEU A 67 -6.92 -0.77 23.07
CA LEU A 67 -5.75 -0.04 22.57
C LEU A 67 -5.43 -0.37 21.12
N SER A 68 -5.56 -1.64 20.70
CA SER A 68 -5.40 -2.04 19.30
C SER A 68 -6.41 -1.34 18.38
N ALA A 69 -7.66 -1.21 18.82
CA ALA A 69 -8.68 -0.46 18.09
C ALA A 69 -8.32 1.02 17.97
N GLN A 70 -7.87 1.67 19.06
CA GLN A 70 -7.42 3.07 19.03
C GLN A 70 -6.22 3.27 18.09
N MET A 71 -5.21 2.39 18.16
CA MET A 71 -4.06 2.41 17.26
C MET A 71 -4.47 2.23 15.80
N LYS A 72 -5.45 1.36 15.52
CA LYS A 72 -6.01 1.18 14.17
C LYS A 72 -6.71 2.45 13.67
N SER A 73 -7.59 3.03 14.48
CA SER A 73 -8.29 4.28 14.14
C SER A 73 -7.32 5.44 13.92
N PHE A 74 -6.24 5.52 14.71
CA PHE A 74 -5.17 6.50 14.50
C PHE A 74 -4.47 6.32 13.15
N ARG A 75 -4.10 5.07 12.79
CA ARG A 75 -3.50 4.80 11.48
C ARG A 75 -4.45 5.15 10.33
N GLU A 76 -5.73 4.85 10.47
CA GLU A 76 -6.76 5.18 9.48
C GLU A 76 -6.94 6.70 9.32
N SER A 77 -6.90 7.48 10.41
CA SER A 77 -7.06 8.93 10.37
C SER A 77 -5.94 9.65 9.60
N ILE A 78 -4.72 9.12 9.64
CA ILE A 78 -3.59 9.64 8.84
C ILE A 78 -3.54 9.06 7.41
N GLY A 79 -4.48 8.18 7.05
CA GLY A 79 -4.54 7.50 5.76
C GLY A 79 -3.56 6.33 5.60
N LEU A 80 -3.01 5.82 6.71
CA LEU A 80 -2.18 4.61 6.74
C LEU A 80 -3.08 3.36 6.86
N SER A 81 -3.81 3.09 5.79
CA SER A 81 -4.66 1.92 5.61
C SER A 81 -4.71 1.53 4.13
N GLU A 82 -5.17 0.33 3.82
CA GLU A 82 -5.35 -0.10 2.42
C GLU A 82 -6.19 0.90 1.63
N TYR A 83 -7.35 1.27 2.18
CA TYR A 83 -8.26 2.24 1.58
C TYR A 83 -7.67 3.65 1.51
N GLY A 84 -6.86 4.05 2.49
CA GLY A 84 -6.12 5.31 2.48
C GLY A 84 -5.14 5.38 1.32
N LEU A 85 -4.38 4.31 1.06
CA LEU A 85 -3.46 4.23 -0.08
C LEU A 85 -4.20 4.17 -1.42
N GLN A 86 -5.28 3.39 -1.52
CA GLN A 86 -6.11 3.30 -2.73
C GLN A 86 -6.75 4.66 -3.09
N SER A 87 -7.29 5.38 -2.11
CA SER A 87 -7.89 6.71 -2.32
C SER A 87 -6.84 7.74 -2.73
N TYR A 88 -5.66 7.73 -2.10
CA TYR A 88 -4.53 8.59 -2.46
C TYR A 88 -4.09 8.39 -3.91
N ILE A 89 -3.85 7.15 -4.32
CA ILE A 89 -3.34 6.87 -5.67
C ILE A 89 -4.39 7.06 -6.75
N LYS A 90 -5.69 6.99 -6.43
CA LYS A 90 -6.78 7.22 -7.40
C LYS A 90 -6.65 8.59 -8.10
N VAL A 91 -6.18 9.61 -7.38
CA VAL A 91 -5.96 10.95 -7.94
C VAL A 91 -4.77 10.95 -8.91
N CYS A 92 -3.64 10.37 -8.51
CA CYS A 92 -2.44 10.26 -9.36
C CYS A 92 -2.66 9.36 -10.59
N GLY A 93 -3.36 8.24 -10.40
CA GLY A 93 -3.64 7.24 -11.43
C GLY A 93 -4.54 7.75 -12.56
N ARG A 94 -5.36 8.79 -12.31
CA ARG A 94 -6.21 9.41 -13.33
C ARG A 94 -5.41 9.92 -14.54
N LYS A 95 -4.17 10.40 -14.32
CA LYS A 95 -3.25 10.83 -15.38
C LYS A 95 -2.92 9.69 -16.36
N TYR A 96 -2.94 8.45 -15.89
CA TYR A 96 -2.51 7.28 -16.63
C TYR A 96 -3.66 6.38 -17.11
N LYS A 97 -4.91 6.88 -17.11
CA LYS A 97 -6.11 6.10 -17.45
C LYS A 97 -6.09 5.40 -18.82
N LYS A 98 -5.29 5.90 -19.77
CA LYS A 98 -5.11 5.29 -21.11
C LYS A 98 -4.16 4.09 -21.11
N LEU A 99 -3.29 3.98 -20.10
CA LEU A 99 -2.24 2.97 -20.01
C LEU A 99 -2.54 1.93 -18.93
N VAL A 100 -3.21 2.34 -17.85
CA VAL A 100 -3.49 1.48 -16.70
C VAL A 100 -4.93 1.68 -16.23
N SER A 101 -5.64 0.57 -16.02
CA SER A 101 -7.00 0.58 -15.47
C SER A 101 -7.02 0.92 -13.98
N SER A 102 -8.13 1.51 -13.51
CA SER A 102 -8.34 1.81 -12.09
C SER A 102 -8.18 0.57 -11.20
N SER A 103 -8.67 -0.60 -11.65
CA SER A 103 -8.53 -1.86 -10.93
C SER A 103 -7.07 -2.29 -10.75
N GLN A 104 -6.23 -2.13 -11.79
CA GLN A 104 -4.81 -2.43 -11.67
C GLN A 104 -4.12 -1.48 -10.68
N VAL A 105 -4.46 -0.18 -10.71
CA VAL A 105 -3.93 0.81 -9.75
C VAL A 105 -4.32 0.44 -8.31
N GLN A 106 -5.58 0.04 -8.08
CA GLN A 106 -6.05 -0.38 -6.75
C GLN A 106 -5.33 -1.64 -6.28
N LYS A 107 -5.17 -2.65 -7.14
CA LYS A 107 -4.43 -3.88 -6.83
C LYS A 107 -2.98 -3.60 -6.47
N GLU A 108 -2.34 -2.64 -7.14
CA GLU A 108 -0.97 -2.25 -6.81
C GLU A 108 -0.90 -1.54 -5.44
N ALA A 109 -1.86 -0.70 -5.10
CA ALA A 109 -1.98 -0.14 -3.75
C ALA A 109 -2.15 -1.22 -2.68
N THR A 110 -2.98 -2.23 -2.92
CA THR A 110 -3.14 -3.40 -2.03
C THR A 110 -1.83 -4.18 -1.87
N ARG A 111 -1.05 -4.35 -2.95
CA ARG A 111 0.26 -5.02 -2.87
C ARG A 111 1.24 -4.25 -2.00
N VAL A 112 1.34 -2.93 -2.19
CA VAL A 112 2.17 -2.08 -1.34
C VAL A 112 1.70 -2.12 0.11
N TRP A 113 0.38 -2.07 0.34
CA TRP A 113 -0.19 -2.17 1.69
C TRP A 113 0.22 -3.46 2.40
N LYS A 114 0.14 -4.62 1.74
CA LYS A 114 0.60 -5.90 2.32
C LYS A 114 2.07 -5.85 2.76
N GLY A 115 2.92 -5.18 1.99
CA GLY A 115 4.32 -4.94 2.39
C GLY A 115 4.43 -4.07 3.65
N VAL A 116 3.62 -3.01 3.73
CA VAL A 116 3.56 -2.11 4.89
C VAL A 116 3.02 -2.82 6.14
N GLU A 117 1.96 -3.61 6.03
CA GLU A 117 1.44 -4.43 7.12
C GLU A 117 2.49 -5.37 7.67
N LYS A 118 3.22 -6.06 6.79
CA LYS A 118 4.31 -6.96 7.19
C LYS A 118 5.40 -6.21 7.95
N ALA A 119 5.82 -5.03 7.47
CA ALA A 119 6.81 -4.21 8.16
C ALA A 119 6.35 -3.77 9.56
N MET A 120 5.07 -3.42 9.72
CA MET A 120 4.50 -3.07 11.03
C MET A 120 4.34 -4.27 11.97
N SER A 121 4.16 -5.48 11.46
CA SER A 121 4.06 -6.69 12.29
C SER A 121 5.41 -7.22 12.78
N LEU A 122 6.52 -6.81 12.14
CA LEU A 122 7.88 -7.24 12.46
C LEU A 122 8.62 -6.24 13.39
N SER A 123 7.96 -5.19 13.86
CA SER A 123 8.51 -4.08 14.68
C SER A 123 7.64 -3.73 15.88
#